data_AF-A0A497MWV6-F1
#
_entry.id   AF-A0A497MWV6-F1
#
_cell.length_a   1.000
_cell.length_b   1.000
_cell.length_c   1.000
_cell.angle_alpha   90.00
_cell.angle_beta   90.00
_cell.angle_gamma   90.00
#
_symmetry.space_group_name_H-M   'P 1'
#
loop_
_entity.id
_entity.type
_entity.pdbx_description
1 polymer ?
#
loop_
_entity_poly.entity_id
_entity_poly.type
_entity_poly.pdbx_seq_one_letter_code
_entity_poly.pdbx_strand_id
1 'polypeptide(L)'
;MVMHPPPGLVLIIPHPVAFAGWIGMIITMLNLIPAGMLDGGHIARCFMKPIHQNLLAFVAIAVVAFQGYVAMAILALLMALVQRHPGPLDDVSPVAKWRKVLALAPIAIFILCLPI
;
A
#
# COMPACT_ATOMS: atom_id res chain seq x y z
N MET A 1 -21.03 -30.98 -10.64
CA MET A 1 -22.01 -30.09 -11.30
C MET A 1 -21.24 -29.16 -12.22
N VAL A 2 -21.26 -29.45 -13.53
CA VAL A 2 -20.62 -28.58 -14.52
C VAL A 2 -21.53 -27.36 -14.69
N MET A 3 -21.06 -26.18 -14.27
CA MET A 3 -21.76 -24.92 -14.58
C MET A 3 -21.68 -24.71 -16.09
N HIS A 4 -22.76 -25.02 -16.81
CA HIS A 4 -22.92 -24.49 -18.16
C HIS A 4 -23.27 -23.00 -18.04
N PRO A 5 -22.46 -22.09 -18.61
CA PRO A 5 -22.83 -20.69 -18.66
C PRO A 5 -24.08 -20.52 -19.56
N PRO A 6 -24.91 -19.50 -19.31
CA PRO A 6 -26.05 -19.18 -20.17
C PRO A 6 -25.61 -18.98 -21.63
N PRO A 7 -26.47 -19.28 -22.62
CA PRO A 7 -26.14 -19.10 -24.03
C PRO A 7 -25.69 -17.66 -24.30
N GLY A 8 -24.47 -17.49 -24.82
CA GLY A 8 -23.85 -16.19 -25.11
C GLY A 8 -22.84 -15.68 -24.08
N LEU A 9 -22.64 -16.38 -22.95
CA LEU A 9 -21.63 -16.04 -21.94
C LEU A 9 -20.47 -17.03 -21.94
N VAL A 10 -19.24 -16.52 -21.99
CA VAL A 10 -18.02 -17.30 -21.78
C VAL A 10 -17.57 -17.09 -20.33
N LEU A 11 -17.53 -18.18 -19.55
CA LEU A 11 -17.00 -18.13 -18.19
C LEU A 11 -15.47 -18.25 -18.23
N ILE A 12 -14.76 -17.17 -17.92
CA ILE A 12 -13.31 -17.18 -17.77
C ILE A 12 -12.99 -17.34 -16.29
N ILE A 13 -12.54 -18.53 -15.90
CA ILE A 13 -12.07 -18.80 -14.53
C ILE A 13 -10.54 -18.58 -14.52
N PRO A 14 -10.02 -17.65 -13.72
CA PRO A 14 -8.58 -17.45 -13.63
C PRO A 14 -7.89 -18.66 -13.00
N HIS A 15 -6.67 -18.94 -13.43
CA HIS A 15 -5.85 -19.96 -12.79
C HIS A 15 -5.63 -19.62 -11.30
N PRO A 16 -5.65 -20.58 -10.36
CA PRO A 16 -5.52 -20.30 -8.93
C PRO A 16 -4.29 -19.45 -8.55
N VAL A 17 -3.18 -19.64 -9.28
CA VAL A 17 -1.95 -18.83 -9.11
C VAL A 17 -2.17 -17.37 -9.51
N ALA A 18 -2.95 -17.10 -10.56
CA ALA A 18 -3.27 -15.74 -10.97
C ALA A 18 -4.16 -15.04 -9.93
N PHE A 19 -5.12 -15.76 -9.36
CA PHE A 19 -5.95 -15.24 -8.27
C PHE A 19 -5.12 -14.93 -7.01
N ALA A 20 -4.22 -15.84 -6.62
CA ALA A 20 -3.31 -15.62 -5.50
C ALA A 20 -2.37 -14.41 -5.73
N GLY A 21 -1.86 -14.25 -6.96
CA GLY A 21 -1.05 -13.10 -7.35
C GLY A 21 -1.80 -11.77 -7.21
N TRP A 22 -3.06 -11.73 -7.64
CA TRP A 22 -3.91 -10.55 -7.49
C TRP A 22 -4.15 -10.17 -6.02
N ILE A 23 -4.43 -11.16 -5.15
CA ILE A 23 -4.51 -10.93 -3.70
C ILE A 23 -3.17 -10.44 -3.14
N GLY A 24 -2.06 -11.02 -3.60
CA GLY A 24 -0.71 -10.58 -3.20
C GLY A 24 -0.47 -9.11 -3.51
N MET A 25 -0.82 -8.65 -4.72
CA MET A 25 -0.71 -7.24 -5.11
C MET A 25 -1.52 -6.33 -4.18
N ILE A 26 -2.74 -6.72 -3.83
CA ILE A 26 -3.59 -5.97 -2.89
C ILE A 26 -2.92 -5.83 -1.52
N ILE A 27 -2.39 -6.92 -0.98
CA ILE A 27 -1.71 -6.92 0.33
C ILE A 27 -0.43 -6.08 0.28
N THR A 28 0.34 -6.19 -0.79
CA THR A 28 1.55 -5.38 -1.00
C THR A 28 1.22 -3.89 -1.09
N MET A 29 0.19 -3.51 -1.85
CA MET A 29 -0.29 -2.13 -1.94
C MET A 29 -0.65 -1.58 -0.56
N LEU A 30 -1.45 -2.32 0.22
CA LEU A 30 -1.81 -1.93 1.59
C LEU A 30 -0.57 -1.71 2.46
N ASN A 31 0.38 -2.65 2.46
CA ASN A 31 1.59 -2.55 3.28
C ASN A 31 2.49 -1.37 2.92
N LEU A 32 2.42 -0.86 1.69
CA LEU A 32 3.23 0.25 1.23
C LEU A 32 2.56 1.63 1.43
N ILE A 33 1.34 1.69 1.97
CA ILE A 33 0.72 2.96 2.37
C ILE A 33 1.57 3.60 3.48
N PRO A 34 1.88 4.92 3.39
CA PRO A 34 2.75 5.60 4.36
C PRO A 34 2.07 5.93 5.69
N ALA A 35 1.33 4.97 6.26
CA ALA A 35 0.51 5.13 7.46
C ALA A 35 0.92 4.18 8.60
N GLY A 36 1.17 4.75 9.79
CA GLY A 36 1.35 3.99 11.03
C GLY A 36 2.40 2.88 10.96
N MET A 37 1.99 1.68 11.36
CA MET A 37 2.80 0.46 11.49
C MET A 37 3.09 -0.25 10.15
N LEU A 38 2.50 0.22 9.05
CA LEU A 38 2.72 -0.37 7.74
C LEU A 38 4.19 -0.15 7.32
N ASP A 39 4.71 -1.03 6.46
CA ASP A 39 6.09 -0.93 5.96
C ASP A 39 6.32 0.42 5.27
N GLY A 40 5.34 0.91 4.51
CA GLY A 40 5.37 2.24 3.90
C GLY A 40 5.47 3.37 4.92
N GLY A 41 4.88 3.23 6.11
CA GLY A 41 4.96 4.20 7.20
C GLY A 41 6.37 4.28 7.80
N HIS A 42 7.02 3.13 7.98
CA HIS A 42 8.41 3.06 8.45
C HIS A 42 9.38 3.64 7.41
N ILE A 43 9.19 3.30 6.14
CA ILE A 43 10.01 3.80 5.03
C ILE A 43 9.85 5.32 4.93
N ALA A 44 8.61 5.83 4.88
CA ALA A 44 8.35 7.26 4.77
C ALA A 44 9.03 8.04 5.91
N ARG A 45 8.96 7.54 7.13
CA ARG A 45 9.58 8.20 8.29
C ARG A 45 11.08 8.43 8.16
N CYS A 46 11.80 7.55 7.46
CA CYS A 46 13.24 7.72 7.22
C CYS A 46 13.58 8.87 6.27
N PHE A 47 12.65 9.28 5.41
CA PHE A 47 12.93 10.23 4.31
C PHE A 47 12.19 11.56 4.44
N MET A 48 11.11 11.62 5.22
CA MET A 48 10.26 12.81 5.30
C MET A 48 9.82 13.16 6.72
N LYS A 49 9.58 14.45 6.93
CA LYS A 49 9.03 14.95 8.20
C LYS A 49 7.60 14.44 8.41
N PRO A 50 7.14 14.33 9.67
CA PRO A 50 5.80 13.82 10.00
C PRO A 50 4.65 14.52 9.25
N ILE A 51 4.77 15.82 8.98
CA ILE A 51 3.74 16.58 8.25
C ILE A 51 3.57 16.11 6.80
N HIS A 52 4.68 15.85 6.10
CA HIS A 52 4.66 15.35 4.71
C HIS A 52 4.21 13.89 4.67
N GLN A 53 4.63 13.09 5.66
CA GLN A 53 4.16 11.72 5.80
C GLN A 53 2.64 11.65 5.98
N ASN A 54 2.07 12.48 6.85
CA ASN A 54 0.63 12.52 7.07
C ASN A 54 -0.12 12.92 5.79
N LEU A 55 0.36 13.96 5.08
CA LEU A 55 -0.23 14.37 3.81
C LEU A 55 -0.22 13.21 2.80
N LEU A 56 0.93 12.54 2.65
CA LEU A 56 1.07 11.43 1.72
C LEU A 56 0.19 10.23 2.13
N ALA A 57 0.05 9.96 3.42
CA ALA A 57 -0.84 8.92 3.95
C ALA A 57 -2.29 9.22 3.56
N PHE A 58 -2.78 10.44 3.78
CA PHE A 58 -4.14 10.83 3.40
C PHE A 58 -4.38 10.72 1.89
N VAL A 59 -3.41 11.12 1.06
CA VAL A 59 -3.49 10.97 -0.40
C VAL A 59 -3.57 9.49 -0.79
N ALA A 60 -2.69 8.65 -0.27
CA ALA A 60 -2.69 7.20 -0.56
C ALA A 60 -4.00 6.53 -0.10
N ILE A 61 -4.50 6.87 1.10
CA ILE A 61 -5.78 6.38 1.62
C ILE A 61 -6.94 6.81 0.71
N ALA A 62 -6.96 8.07 0.26
CA ALA A 62 -8.00 8.57 -0.63
C ALA A 62 -7.99 7.86 -1.98
N VAL A 63 -6.80 7.61 -2.56
CA VAL A 63 -6.65 6.84 -3.80
C VAL A 63 -7.20 5.42 -3.64
N VAL A 64 -6.83 4.73 -2.55
CA VAL A 64 -7.30 3.36 -2.28
C VAL A 64 -8.82 3.32 -2.02
N ALA A 65 -9.36 4.32 -1.33
CA ALA A 65 -10.80 4.44 -1.10
C ALA A 65 -11.56 4.70 -2.41
N PHE A 66 -11.05 5.58 -3.26
CA PHE A 66 -11.64 5.89 -4.57
C PHE A 66 -11.69 4.66 -5.49
N GLN A 67 -10.69 3.78 -5.39
CA GLN A 67 -10.63 2.52 -6.13
C GLN A 67 -11.61 1.45 -5.61
N GLY A 68 -12.39 1.75 -4.57
CA GLY A 68 -13.39 0.85 -4.00
C GLY A 68 -12.89 -0.05 -2.87
N TYR A 69 -11.61 0.05 -2.50
CA TYR A 69 -11.01 -0.75 -1.42
C TYR A 69 -11.21 -0.09 -0.05
N VAL A 70 -12.46 0.21 0.29
CA VAL A 70 -12.85 1.00 1.47
C VAL A 70 -12.38 0.35 2.78
N ALA A 71 -12.48 -0.99 2.91
CA ALA A 71 -12.04 -1.69 4.11
C ALA A 71 -10.54 -1.48 4.40
N MET A 72 -9.70 -1.51 3.35
CA MET A 72 -8.26 -1.26 3.47
C MET A 72 -7.97 0.21 3.74
N ALA A 73 -8.71 1.12 3.10
CA ALA A 73 -8.59 2.55 3.37
C ALA A 73 -8.94 2.88 4.84
N ILE A 74 -9.98 2.26 5.40
CA ILE A 74 -10.34 2.39 6.81
C ILE A 74 -9.24 1.84 7.70
N LEU A 75 -8.72 0.64 7.40
CA LEU A 75 -7.60 0.07 8.16
C LEU A 75 -6.38 0.99 8.15
N ALA A 76 -5.97 1.47 6.97
CA ALA A 76 -4.85 2.39 6.82
C ALA A 76 -5.09 3.74 7.54
N LEU A 77 -6.33 4.25 7.51
CA LEU A 77 -6.73 5.44 8.27
C LEU A 77 -6.61 5.20 9.78
N LEU A 78 -7.11 4.08 10.29
CA LEU A 78 -6.97 3.71 11.69
C LEU A 78 -5.49 3.63 12.09
N MET A 79 -4.65 3.02 11.26
CA MET A 79 -3.20 2.95 11.51
C MET A 79 -2.54 4.34 11.50
N ALA A 80 -2.94 5.25 10.61
CA ALA A 80 -2.46 6.62 10.57
C ALA A 80 -2.86 7.44 11.82
N LEU A 81 -4.06 7.18 12.36
CA LEU A 81 -4.59 7.90 13.53
C LEU A 81 -4.05 7.36 14.86
N VAL A 82 -3.94 6.04 14.99
CA VAL A 82 -3.57 5.37 16.26
C VAL A 82 -2.08 5.54 16.57
N GLN A 83 -1.21 5.64 15.56
CA GLN A 83 0.24 5.61 15.78
C GLN A 83 0.95 6.90 15.42
N ARG A 84 1.08 7.76 16.43
CA ARG A 84 2.08 8.82 16.47
C ARG A 84 3.22 8.37 17.37
N HIS A 85 4.12 7.53 16.85
CA HIS A 85 5.31 7.14 17.62
C HIS A 85 6.14 8.39 17.97
N PRO A 86 6.64 8.52 19.22
CA PRO A 86 7.72 9.44 19.52
C PRO A 86 8.90 9.15 18.57
N GLY A 87 9.65 10.19 18.18
CA GLY A 87 10.81 10.09 17.28
C GLY A 87 11.75 8.92 17.60
N PRO A 88 12.44 8.32 16.62
CA PRO A 88 13.63 7.51 16.91
C PRO A 88 14.60 8.33 17.77
N LEU A 89 15.30 7.70 18.69
CA LEU A 89 16.30 8.36 19.55
C LEU A 89 17.47 8.96 18.73
N ASP A 90 17.68 8.50 17.50
CA ASP A 90 18.71 8.96 16.58
C ASP A 90 18.08 9.43 15.25
N ASP A 91 17.65 10.69 15.24
CA ASP A 91 17.15 11.42 14.07
C ASP A 91 18.24 12.33 13.45
N VAL A 92 19.48 12.19 13.91
CA VAL A 92 20.63 13.05 13.54
C VAL A 92 21.52 12.44 12.46
N SER A 93 21.51 11.11 12.31
CA SER A 93 22.29 10.40 11.30
C SER A 93 21.68 10.53 9.89
N PRO A 94 22.39 11.11 8.90
CA PRO A 94 21.84 11.28 7.56
C PRO A 94 21.71 9.95 6.82
N VAL A 95 20.58 9.75 6.14
CA VAL A 95 20.35 8.55 5.32
C VAL A 95 21.37 8.47 4.18
N ALA A 96 22.06 7.33 4.08
CA ALA A 96 23.06 7.06 3.05
C ALA A 96 22.48 7.25 1.63
N LYS A 97 23.28 7.81 0.72
CA LYS A 97 22.83 8.18 -0.64
C LYS A 97 22.21 7.01 -1.42
N TRP A 98 22.74 5.80 -1.30
CA TRP A 98 22.19 4.61 -1.97
C TRP A 98 20.80 4.21 -1.45
N ARG A 99 20.52 4.42 -0.14
CA ARG A 99 19.22 4.15 0.46
C ARG A 99 18.14 5.13 -0.04
N LYS A 100 18.53 6.35 -0.41
CA LYS A 100 17.62 7.32 -1.04
C LYS A 100 17.17 6.86 -2.42
N VAL A 101 18.06 6.25 -3.21
CA VAL A 101 17.69 5.67 -4.51
C VAL A 101 16.76 4.47 -4.30
N LEU A 102 17.02 3.63 -3.29
CA LEU A 102 16.14 2.51 -2.96
C LEU A 102 14.74 2.93 -2.49
N ALA A 103 14.56 4.15 -1.98
CA ALA A 103 13.25 4.67 -1.61
C ALA A 103 12.29 4.80 -2.81
N LEU A 104 12.81 4.78 -4.05
CA LEU A 104 12.01 4.78 -5.26
C LEU A 104 11.35 3.42 -5.52
N ALA A 105 11.95 2.31 -5.06
CA ALA A 105 11.41 0.98 -5.30
C ALA A 105 10.04 0.75 -4.61
N PRO A 106 9.84 1.08 -3.32
CA PRO A 106 8.53 1.02 -2.67
C PRO A 106 7.46 1.85 -3.39
N ILE A 107 7.81 3.02 -3.92
CA ILE A 107 6.88 3.88 -4.66
C ILE A 107 6.48 3.19 -5.97
N ALA A 108 7.45 2.68 -6.72
CA ALA A 108 7.19 1.95 -7.97
C ALA A 108 6.33 0.69 -7.71
N ILE A 109 6.65 -0.09 -6.68
CA ILE A 109 5.89 -1.29 -6.31
C ILE A 109 4.46 -0.92 -5.92
N PHE A 110 4.27 0.13 -5.12
CA PHE A 110 2.93 0.59 -4.75
C PHE A 110 2.09 0.91 -5.98
N ILE A 111 2.65 1.67 -6.93
CA ILE A 111 1.95 2.04 -8.18
C ILE A 111 1.65 0.80 -9.03
N LEU A 112 2.60 -0.13 -9.17
CA LEU A 112 2.41 -1.36 -9.94
C LEU A 112 1.38 -2.30 -9.32
N CYS A 113 1.27 -2.29 -8.00
CA CYS A 113 0.31 -3.10 -7.26
C CYS A 113 -1.05 -2.44 -7.09
N LEU A 114 -1.24 -1.18 -7.54
CA LEU A 114 -2.58 -0.58 -7.59
C LEU A 114 -3.42 -1.41 -8.57
N PRO A 115 -4.48 -2.08 -8.08
CA PRO A 115 -5.35 -2.86 -8.94
C PRO A 115 -6.28 -1.90 -9.68
N ILE A 116 -5.83 -1.43 -10.84
CA ILE A 116 -6.58 -0.59 -11.79
C ILE A 116 -7.61 -1.43 -12.53
#